data_AF-U2D694-F1
#
_entry.id   AF-U2D694-F1
#
_cell.length_a   1.000
_cell.length_b   1.000
_cell.length_c   1.000
_cell.angle_alpha   90.00
_cell.angle_beta   90.00
_cell.angle_gamma   90.00
#
_symmetry.space_group_name_H-M   'P 1'
#
loop_
_entity.id
_entity.type
_entity.pdbx_description
1 polymer ?
#
loop_
_entity_poly.entity_id
_entity_poly.type
_entity_poly.pdbx_seq_one_letter_code
_entity_poly.pdbx_strand_id
1 'polypeptide(L)'
;MSDLKLSEIMSMQQELQEKYKGKWAPLSVENGRSCFLWMIEEMGEAIAIIKKRGEQAIMDDSEVRQAFVEELVDVMMFYSDALACYGITSNELSEAFIKKHSKNMGRDFLTEHKEYLNDK
;
A
#
# COMPACT_ATOMS: atom_id res chain seq x y z
N MET A 1 -7.09 17.62 -11.25
CA MET A 1 -6.83 16.23 -11.68
C MET A 1 -7.98 15.37 -11.21
N SER A 2 -8.31 14.30 -11.94
CA SER A 2 -9.21 13.26 -11.47
C SER A 2 -8.48 12.31 -10.52
N ASP A 3 -9.23 11.65 -9.65
CA ASP A 3 -8.69 10.59 -8.80
C ASP A 3 -8.14 9.44 -9.66
N LEU A 4 -7.06 8.82 -9.17
CA LEU A 4 -6.40 7.71 -9.85
C LEU A 4 -7.09 6.38 -9.51
N LYS A 5 -7.35 5.59 -10.54
CA LYS A 5 -7.73 4.17 -10.41
C LYS A 5 -6.49 3.33 -10.13
N LEU A 6 -6.69 2.19 -9.48
CA LEU A 6 -5.62 1.21 -9.25
C LEU A 6 -4.90 0.81 -10.56
N SER A 7 -5.65 0.62 -11.65
CA SER A 7 -5.08 0.29 -12.95
C SER A 7 -4.15 1.38 -13.49
N GLU A 8 -4.44 2.65 -13.19
CA GLU A 8 -3.62 3.80 -13.62
C GLU A 8 -2.33 3.85 -12.79
N ILE A 9 -2.43 3.64 -11.48
CA ILE A 9 -1.25 3.53 -10.59
C ILE A 9 -0.33 2.40 -11.05
N MET A 10 -0.87 1.22 -11.35
CA MET A 10 -0.08 0.08 -11.84
C MET A 10 0.58 0.37 -13.19
N SER A 11 -0.12 1.07 -14.10
CA SER A 11 0.46 1.49 -15.39
C SER A 11 1.62 2.46 -15.21
N MET A 12 1.46 3.45 -14.32
CA MET A 12 2.53 4.41 -14.01
C MET A 12 3.76 3.72 -13.42
N GLN A 13 3.59 2.67 -12.59
CA GLN A 13 4.73 1.88 -12.10
C GLN A 13 5.43 1.09 -13.19
N GLN A 14 4.68 0.51 -14.13
CA GLN A 14 5.28 -0.18 -15.28
C GLN A 14 6.13 0.77 -16.13
N GLU A 15 5.68 2.01 -16.32
CA GLU A 15 6.47 3.05 -17.02
C GLU A 15 7.78 3.37 -16.29
N LEU A 16 7.76 3.48 -14.95
CA LEU A 16 8.96 3.70 -14.14
C LEU A 16 9.91 2.51 -14.21
N GLN A 17 9.40 1.28 -14.10
CA GLN A 17 10.18 0.04 -14.19
C GLN A 17 10.86 -0.12 -15.55
N GLU A 18 10.18 0.22 -16.66
CA GLU A 18 10.82 0.20 -17.98
C GLU A 18 11.87 1.33 -18.11
N LYS A 19 11.58 2.54 -17.61
CA LYS A 19 12.52 3.67 -17.64
C LYS A 19 13.80 3.38 -16.86
N TYR A 20 13.71 2.68 -15.74
CA TYR A 20 14.84 2.36 -14.86
C TYR A 20 15.32 0.92 -14.98
N LYS A 21 14.95 0.22 -16.06
CA LYS A 21 15.37 -1.13 -16.36
C LYS A 21 16.90 -1.27 -16.34
N GLY A 22 17.38 -2.29 -15.63
CA GLY A 22 18.81 -2.52 -15.41
C GLY A 22 19.44 -1.68 -14.30
N LYS A 23 18.70 -0.72 -13.73
CA LYS A 23 19.06 -0.02 -12.49
C LYS A 23 18.21 -0.49 -11.31
N TRP A 24 16.92 -0.66 -11.53
CA TRP A 24 15.99 -1.21 -10.54
C TRP A 24 15.94 -2.74 -10.62
N ALA A 25 15.64 -3.38 -9.49
CA ALA A 25 15.41 -4.81 -9.46
C ALA A 25 14.20 -5.14 -10.34
N PRO A 26 14.29 -6.16 -11.23
CA PRO A 26 13.18 -6.50 -12.10
C PRO A 26 11.98 -6.99 -11.29
N LEU A 27 10.78 -6.67 -11.76
CA LEU A 27 9.53 -7.22 -11.20
C LEU A 27 9.43 -8.71 -11.53
N SER A 28 9.89 -9.54 -10.60
CA SER A 28 9.85 -11.01 -10.69
C SER A 28 9.39 -11.61 -9.37
N VAL A 29 8.93 -12.85 -9.40
CA VAL A 29 8.45 -13.57 -8.21
C VAL A 29 9.50 -13.59 -7.10
N GLU A 30 10.77 -13.72 -7.46
CA GLU A 30 11.90 -13.74 -6.52
C GLU A 30 12.11 -12.40 -5.80
N ASN A 31 11.77 -11.30 -6.46
CA ASN A 31 11.91 -9.95 -5.92
C ASN A 31 10.66 -9.45 -5.18
N GLY A 32 9.52 -10.14 -5.29
CA GLY A 32 8.28 -9.75 -4.60
C GLY A 32 8.43 -9.64 -3.07
N ARG A 33 9.27 -10.50 -2.47
CA ARG A 33 9.63 -10.37 -1.03
C ARG A 33 10.32 -9.04 -0.74
N SER A 34 11.25 -8.62 -1.60
CA SER A 34 11.98 -7.36 -1.43
C SER A 34 11.04 -6.16 -1.58
N CYS A 35 10.08 -6.19 -2.50
CA CYS A 35 9.05 -5.15 -2.60
C CYS A 35 8.26 -4.98 -1.30
N PHE A 36 7.90 -6.07 -0.62
CA PHE A 36 7.27 -5.98 0.70
C PHE A 36 8.20 -5.41 1.77
N LEU A 37 9.49 -5.73 1.75
CA LEU A 37 10.46 -5.18 2.69
C LEU A 37 10.63 -3.66 2.49
N TRP A 38 10.79 -3.22 1.24
CA TRP A 38 10.87 -1.79 0.91
C TRP A 38 9.58 -1.06 1.29
N MET A 39 8.41 -1.64 1.01
CA MET A 39 7.13 -1.07 1.45
C MET A 39 7.07 -0.84 2.97
N ILE A 40 7.66 -1.74 3.77
CA ILE A 40 7.75 -1.57 5.23
C ILE A 40 8.74 -0.47 5.63
N GLU A 41 9.84 -0.30 4.88
CA GLU A 41 10.77 0.81 5.06
C GLU A 41 10.07 2.16 4.84
N GLU A 42 9.27 2.30 3.78
CA GLU A 42 8.50 3.52 3.49
C GLU A 42 7.40 3.80 4.55
N MET A 43 6.75 2.75 5.05
CA MET A 43 5.87 2.90 6.22
C MET A 43 6.65 3.42 7.44
N GLY A 44 7.90 2.99 7.60
CA GLY A 44 8.82 3.47 8.62
C GLY A 44 9.15 4.96 8.47
N GLU A 45 9.30 5.46 7.25
CA GLU A 45 9.53 6.87 6.93
C GLU A 45 8.30 7.73 7.30
N ALA A 46 7.10 7.29 6.89
CA ALA A 46 5.85 7.93 7.30
C ALA A 46 5.70 7.99 8.85
N ILE A 47 6.03 6.88 9.54
CA ILE A 47 6.05 6.82 11.00
C ILE A 47 7.11 7.76 11.59
N ALA A 48 8.27 7.89 10.94
CA ALA A 48 9.32 8.78 11.40
C ALA A 48 8.87 10.25 11.37
N ILE A 49 8.08 10.66 10.36
CA ILE A 49 7.48 11.99 10.32
C ILE A 49 6.55 12.19 11.53
N ILE A 50 5.65 11.24 11.80
CA ILE A 50 4.75 11.29 12.97
C ILE A 50 5.58 11.43 14.26
N LYS A 51 6.62 10.62 14.44
CA LYS A 51 7.46 10.64 15.65
C LYS A 51 8.26 11.94 15.81
N LYS A 52 8.71 12.56 14.72
CA LYS A 52 9.57 13.74 14.74
C LYS A 52 8.79 15.05 14.81
N ARG A 53 7.59 15.10 14.20
CA ARG A 53 6.82 16.33 14.00
C ARG A 53 5.49 16.33 14.76
N GLY A 54 4.96 15.16 15.11
CA GLY A 54 3.63 14.99 15.69
C GLY A 54 2.51 15.08 14.66
N GLU A 55 1.35 14.55 15.02
CA GLU A 55 0.17 14.49 14.16
C GLU A 55 -0.35 15.88 13.81
N GLN A 56 -0.27 16.81 14.76
CA GLN A 56 -0.77 18.17 14.56
C GLN A 56 0.03 18.92 13.48
N ALA A 57 1.36 18.71 13.41
CA ALA A 57 2.17 19.29 12.34
C ALA A 57 1.81 18.73 10.96
N ILE A 58 1.45 17.44 10.86
CA ILE A 58 0.97 16.86 9.59
C ILE A 58 -0.33 17.52 9.12
N MET A 59 -1.15 18.02 10.05
CA MET A 59 -2.42 18.67 9.75
C MET A 59 -2.25 20.17 9.42
N ASP A 60 -1.32 20.85 10.10
CA ASP A 60 -1.23 22.32 10.10
C ASP A 60 -0.07 22.89 9.27
N ASP A 61 0.99 22.11 9.04
CA ASP A 61 2.19 22.51 8.30
C ASP A 61 2.17 21.86 6.91
N SER A 62 2.07 22.68 5.86
CA SER A 62 1.94 22.19 4.49
C SER A 62 3.18 21.42 3.99
N GLU A 63 4.37 21.78 4.46
CA GLU A 63 5.61 21.08 4.08
C GLU A 63 5.65 19.70 4.74
N VAL A 64 5.27 19.62 6.01
CA VAL A 64 5.17 18.33 6.73
C VAL A 64 4.07 17.46 6.13
N ARG A 65 2.93 18.06 5.77
CA ARG A 65 1.84 17.36 5.06
C ARG A 65 2.32 16.78 3.74
N GLN A 66 3.05 17.56 2.95
CA GLN A 66 3.56 17.13 1.65
C GLN A 66 4.52 15.96 1.80
N ALA A 67 5.52 16.08 2.68
CA ALA A 67 6.45 15.00 2.96
C ALA A 67 5.72 13.73 3.42
N PHE A 68 4.75 13.87 4.33
CA PHE A 68 3.97 12.72 4.80
C PHE A 68 3.17 12.03 3.68
N VAL A 69 2.58 12.80 2.77
CA VAL A 69 1.87 12.24 1.62
C VAL A 69 2.83 11.54 0.65
N GLU A 70 4.03 12.07 0.48
CA GLU A 70 5.09 11.47 -0.36
C GLU A 70 5.47 10.07 0.15
N GLU A 71 5.74 9.91 1.45
CA GLU A 71 6.02 8.58 2.02
C GLU A 71 4.87 7.59 1.82
N LEU A 72 3.61 8.07 1.90
CA LEU A 72 2.44 7.22 1.64
C LEU A 72 2.30 6.85 0.15
N VAL A 73 2.75 7.72 -0.75
CA VAL A 73 2.85 7.40 -2.18
C VAL A 73 3.90 6.32 -2.38
N ASP A 74 5.06 6.40 -1.73
CA ASP A 74 6.12 5.38 -1.83
C ASP A 74 5.66 4.01 -1.32
N VAL A 75 4.89 3.98 -0.23
CA VAL A 75 4.18 2.76 0.22
C VAL A 75 3.29 2.20 -0.91
N MET A 76 2.50 3.05 -1.58
CA MET A 76 1.65 2.61 -2.69
C MET A 76 2.46 2.14 -3.90
N MET A 77 3.63 2.75 -4.17
CA MET A 77 4.52 2.36 -5.26
C MET A 77 5.04 0.92 -5.03
N PHE A 78 5.60 0.63 -3.86
CA PHE A 78 6.11 -0.70 -3.57
C PHE A 78 5.01 -1.75 -3.40
N TYR A 79 3.82 -1.35 -2.93
CA TYR A 79 2.65 -2.23 -2.95
C TYR A 79 2.28 -2.62 -4.39
N SER A 80 2.24 -1.65 -5.31
CA SER A 80 1.96 -1.91 -6.72
C SER A 80 3.03 -2.80 -7.37
N ASP A 81 4.31 -2.60 -7.04
CA ASP A 81 5.40 -3.46 -7.51
C ASP A 81 5.28 -4.89 -6.96
N ALA A 82 4.88 -5.06 -5.69
CA ALA A 82 4.62 -6.37 -5.11
C ALA A 82 3.48 -7.09 -5.83
N LEU A 83 2.38 -6.39 -6.15
CA LEU A 83 1.29 -6.95 -6.96
C LEU A 83 1.79 -7.42 -8.33
N ALA A 84 2.60 -6.60 -8.99
CA ALA A 84 3.16 -6.91 -10.30
C ALA A 84 4.11 -8.12 -10.26
N CYS A 85 4.94 -8.25 -9.22
CA CYS A 85 5.83 -9.40 -9.04
C CYS A 85 5.09 -10.75 -8.96
N TYR A 86 3.86 -10.74 -8.44
CA TYR A 86 3.01 -11.94 -8.33
C TYR A 86 1.93 -12.02 -9.43
N GLY A 87 1.94 -11.12 -10.41
CA GLY A 87 0.97 -11.10 -11.50
C GLY A 87 -0.46 -10.78 -11.06
N ILE A 88 -0.64 -10.16 -9.89
CA ILE A 88 -1.96 -9.78 -9.37
C ILE A 88 -2.47 -8.58 -10.18
N THR A 89 -3.64 -8.74 -10.79
CA THR A 89 -4.20 -7.68 -11.65
C THR A 89 -5.04 -6.68 -10.85
N SER A 90 -5.24 -5.48 -11.40
CA SER A 90 -6.14 -4.49 -10.79
C SER A 90 -7.57 -5.00 -10.65
N ASN A 91 -8.05 -5.83 -11.58
CA ASN A 91 -9.39 -6.42 -11.53
C ASN A 91 -9.49 -7.46 -10.42
N GLU A 92 -8.53 -8.38 -10.34
CA GLU A 92 -8.46 -9.39 -9.28
C GLU A 92 -8.46 -8.74 -7.89
N LEU A 93 -7.63 -7.72 -7.67
CA LEU A 93 -7.57 -7.03 -6.40
C LEU A 93 -8.86 -6.26 -6.10
N SER A 94 -9.46 -5.61 -7.10
CA SER A 94 -10.73 -4.88 -6.95
C SER A 94 -11.87 -5.82 -6.57
N GLU A 95 -11.98 -6.99 -7.21
CA GLU A 95 -12.98 -7.99 -6.85
C GLU A 95 -12.79 -8.52 -5.43
N ALA A 96 -11.55 -8.81 -5.04
CA ALA A 96 -11.23 -9.24 -3.68
C ALA A 96 -11.59 -8.17 -2.65
N PHE A 97 -11.29 -6.90 -2.95
CA PHE A 97 -11.63 -5.76 -2.10
C PHE A 97 -13.15 -5.60 -1.93
N ILE A 98 -13.92 -5.65 -3.02
CA ILE A 98 -15.39 -5.55 -2.98
C ILE A 98 -15.97 -6.69 -2.15
N LYS A 99 -15.55 -7.94 -2.40
CA LYS A 99 -15.99 -9.11 -1.62
C LYS A 99 -15.67 -8.95 -0.13
N LYS A 100 -14.46 -8.48 0.20
CA LYS A 100 -14.04 -8.23 1.58
C LYS A 100 -14.85 -7.11 2.24
N HIS A 101 -15.13 -6.03 1.52
CA HIS A 101 -15.95 -4.92 1.97
C HIS A 101 -17.38 -5.38 2.29
N SER A 102 -18.04 -6.08 1.35
CA SER A 102 -19.39 -6.63 1.57
C SER A 102 -19.45 -7.57 2.76
N LYS A 103 -18.44 -8.45 2.92
CA LYS A 103 -18.32 -9.31 4.10
C LYS A 103 -18.21 -8.50 5.39
N ASN A 104 -17.36 -7.47 5.41
CA ASN A 104 -17.12 -6.64 6.60
C ASN A 104 -18.35 -5.80 6.98
N MET A 105 -19.17 -5.36 6.01
CA MET A 105 -20.42 -4.62 6.28
C MET A 105 -21.46 -5.46 7.04
N GLY A 106 -21.46 -6.78 6.84
CA GLY A 106 -22.33 -7.72 7.56
C GLY A 106 -21.67 -8.39 8.76
N ARG A 107 -20.50 -7.91 9.21
CA ARG A 107 -19.67 -8.61 10.20
C ARG A 107 -20.02 -8.22 11.62
N ASP A 108 -20.30 -9.22 12.46
CA ASP A 108 -20.42 -9.03 13.92
C ASP A 108 -19.07 -9.31 14.59
N PHE A 109 -18.27 -8.25 14.75
CA PHE A 109 -16.95 -8.33 15.36
C PHE A 109 -16.98 -8.78 16.82
N LEU A 110 -18.06 -8.50 17.57
CA LEU A 110 -18.15 -8.86 18.97
C LEU A 110 -18.36 -10.36 19.14
N THR A 111 -19.22 -10.94 18.31
CA THR A 111 -19.49 -12.39 18.32
C THR A 111 -18.27 -13.17 17.82
N GLU A 112 -17.68 -12.77 16.70
CA GLU A 112 -16.47 -13.43 16.17
C GLU A 112 -15.28 -13.36 17.14
N HIS A 113 -15.10 -12.23 17.85
CA HIS A 113 -14.03 -12.10 18.84
C HIS A 113 -14.26 -13.02 20.06
N LYS A 114 -15.51 -13.15 20.50
CA LYS A 114 -15.87 -14.08 21.58
C LYS A 114 -15.65 -15.54 21.17
N GLU A 115 -16.03 -15.92 19.94
CA GLU A 115 -15.79 -17.26 19.39
C GLU A 115 -14.28 -17.57 19.32
N TYR A 116 -13.47 -16.65 18.78
CA TYR A 116 -12.02 -16.80 18.73
C TYR A 116 -11.36 -17.01 20.10
N LEU A 117 -11.85 -16.32 21.13
CA LEU A 117 -11.34 -16.47 22.51
C LEU A 117 -11.81 -17.77 23.18
N ASN A 118 -12.94 -18.33 22.75
CA ASN A 118 -13.53 -19.56 23.30
C ASN A 118 -13.06 -20.83 22.58
N ASP A 119 -12.46 -20.73 21.38
CA ASP A 119 -11.88 -21.84 20.62
C ASP A 119 -10.51 -22.33 21.16
N LYS A 120 -10.23 -22.15 22.46
CA LYS A 120 -9.04 -22.66 23.15
C LYS A 120 -9.36 -23.64 24.26
#